data_AF-A0A1M7Y6G5-F1
#
_entry.id   AF-A0A1M7Y6G5-F1
#
_cell.length_a   1.000
_cell.length_b   1.000
_cell.length_c   1.000
_cell.angle_alpha   90.00
_cell.angle_beta   90.00
_cell.angle_gamma   90.00
#
_symmetry.space_group_name_H-M   'P 1'
#
loop_
_entity.id
_entity.type
_entity.pdbx_description
1 polymer ?
#
loop_
_entity_poly.entity_id
_entity_poly.type
_entity_poly.pdbx_seq_one_letter_code
_entity_poly.pdbx_strand_id
1 'polypeptide(L)' 'MALRECIILVVLASTCLTFSGCGGGGAELRSTSTTTTIGQELIDLQKAREMGIITEDEYEDAKENILDRE' A
#
# COMPACT_ATOMS: atom_id res chain seq x y z
N MET A 1 16.02 -15.50 -45.83
CA MET A 1 16.54 -15.10 -44.50
C MET A 1 16.19 -13.66 -44.11
N ALA A 2 15.86 -12.77 -45.04
CA ALA A 2 15.52 -11.37 -44.71
C ALA A 2 14.18 -11.17 -43.98
N LEU A 3 13.14 -11.97 -44.27
CA LEU A 3 11.78 -11.73 -43.73
C LEU A 3 11.69 -11.95 -42.21
N ARG A 4 12.37 -12.98 -41.67
CA ARG A 4 12.40 -13.27 -40.23
C ARG A 4 13.15 -12.18 -39.43
N GLU A 5 14.21 -11.62 -40.02
CA GLU A 5 15.06 -10.60 -39.38
C GLU A 5 14.36 -9.23 -39.40
N CYS A 6 13.60 -8.92 -40.45
CA CYS A 6 12.73 -7.74 -40.48
C CYS A 6 11.61 -7.81 -39.42
N ILE A 7 10.99 -8.98 -39.19
CA ILE A 7 9.92 -9.14 -38.20
C ILE A 7 10.45 -8.90 -36.77
N ILE A 8 11.65 -9.42 -36.46
CA ILE A 8 12.29 -9.23 -35.15
C ILE A 8 12.60 -7.75 -34.89
N LEU A 9 13.10 -7.02 -35.89
CA LEU A 9 13.40 -5.59 -35.75
C LEU A 9 12.15 -4.73 -35.55
N VAL A 10 11.03 -5.06 -36.21
CA VAL A 10 9.76 -4.35 -36.07
C VAL A 10 9.10 -4.58 -34.70
N VAL A 11 9.21 -5.80 -34.15
CA VAL A 11 8.69 -6.14 -32.82
C VAL A 11 9.52 -5.51 -31.70
N LEU A 12 10.84 -5.41 -31.88
CA LEU A 12 11.73 -4.75 -30.92
C LEU A 12 11.49 -3.22 -30.87
N ALA A 13 11.18 -2.60 -32.01
CA ALA A 13 10.95 -1.16 -32.11
C ALA A 13 9.59 -0.72 -31.50
N SER A 14 8.58 -1.60 -31.51
CA SER A 14 7.24 -1.27 -30.97
C SER A 14 7.17 -1.29 -29.44
N THR A 15 8.13 -1.95 -28.76
CA THR A 15 8.16 -2.02 -27.29
C THR A 15 8.68 -0.74 -26.62
N CYS A 16 9.33 0.16 -27.37
CA CYS A 16 9.86 1.42 -26.82
C CYS A 16 8.81 2.54 -26.73
N LEU A 17 7.68 2.43 -27.44
CA LEU A 17 6.66 3.50 -27.48
C LEU A 17 5.59 3.37 -26.38
N THR A 18 5.55 2.24 -25.66
CA THR A 18 4.55 2.02 -24.60
C THR A 18 4.97 2.59 -23.24
N PHE A 19 6.19 3.13 -23.10
CA PHE A 19 6.67 3.70 -21.83
C PHE A 19 6.52 5.22 -21.71
N SER A 20 6.14 5.93 -22.79
CA SER A 20 5.90 7.39 -22.78
C SER A 20 4.44 7.74 -22.46
N GLY A 21 3.81 6.96 -21.57
CA GLY A 21 2.38 7.04 -21.26
C GLY A 21 2.03 7.07 -19.76
N CYS A 22 2.99 7.28 -18.86
CA CYS A 22 2.69 7.65 -17.47
C CYS A 22 3.03 9.14 -17.28
N GLY A 23 2.30 9.99 -18.03
CA GLY A 23 2.28 11.42 -17.83
C GLY A 23 1.57 11.75 -16.52
N GLY A 24 2.24 12.53 -15.68
CA GLY A 24 1.71 13.03 -14.42
C GLY A 24 0.37 13.73 -14.61
N GLY A 25 -0.61 13.27 -13.85
CA GLY A 25 -1.78 14.03 -13.43
C GLY A 25 -1.86 13.89 -11.93
N GLY A 26 -1.70 15.00 -11.21
CA GLY A 26 -1.73 15.07 -9.76
C GLY A 26 -3.07 14.62 -9.17
N ALA A 27 -3.24 13.32 -9.04
CA ALA A 27 -3.99 12.79 -7.92
C ALA A 27 -2.98 12.68 -6.78
N GLU A 28 -3.06 13.59 -5.81
CA GLU A 28 -2.83 13.18 -4.43
C GLU A 28 -3.81 12.02 -4.19
N LEU A 29 -3.37 10.80 -4.52
CA LEU A 29 -3.89 9.62 -3.89
C LEU A 29 -3.46 9.74 -2.43
N ARG A 30 -4.22 10.56 -1.68
CA ARG A 30 -4.63 10.19 -0.34
C ARG A 30 -5.50 8.93 -0.46
N SER A 31 -4.93 7.87 -1.02
CA SER A 31 -5.22 6.53 -0.56
C SER A 31 -4.61 6.48 0.83
N THR A 32 -5.30 7.14 1.75
CA THR A 32 -5.45 6.72 3.12
C THR A 32 -5.95 5.28 3.02
N SER A 33 -5.04 4.35 2.69
CA SER A 33 -5.17 2.92 2.95
C SER A 33 -5.11 2.68 4.46
N THR A 34 -5.69 3.59 5.23
CA THR A 34 -5.98 3.52 6.66
C THR A 34 -7.39 2.97 6.81
N THR A 35 -7.79 2.07 5.90
CA THR A 35 -8.86 1.09 6.12
C THR A 35 -8.31 -0.14 6.86
N THR A 36 -7.10 -0.07 7.44
CA THR A 36 -6.91 -0.68 8.75
C THR A 36 -7.84 0.09 9.68
N THR A 37 -9.06 -0.40 9.80
CA THR A 37 -10.10 0.23 10.61
C THR A 37 -9.61 0.30 12.04
N ILE A 38 -10.05 1.30 12.79
CA ILE A 38 -9.82 1.40 14.25
C ILE A 38 -10.02 0.04 14.95
N GLY A 39 -10.96 -0.78 14.48
CA GLY A 39 -11.15 -2.15 14.95
C GLY A 39 -9.92 -3.06 14.83
N GLN A 40 -9.15 -2.96 13.74
CA GLN A 40 -7.92 -3.73 13.57
C GLN A 40 -6.79 -3.23 14.48
N GLU A 41 -6.66 -1.90 14.68
CA GLU A 41 -5.74 -1.32 15.66
C GLU A 41 -6.06 -1.80 17.08
N LEU A 42 -7.35 -1.83 17.45
CA LEU A 42 -7.80 -2.34 18.75
C LEU A 42 -7.55 -3.85 18.93
N ILE A 43 -7.75 -4.65 17.89
CA ILE A 43 -7.47 -6.09 17.91
C ILE A 43 -5.98 -6.34 18.13
N ASP A 44 -5.12 -5.61 17.43
CA ASP A 44 -3.68 -5.80 17.53
C ASP A 44 -3.14 -5.29 18.89
N LEU A 45 -3.72 -4.20 19.41
CA LEU A 45 -3.45 -3.72 20.77
C LEU A 45 -3.86 -4.75 21.83
N GLN A 46 -5.02 -5.40 21.69
CA GLN A 46 -5.46 -6.46 22.59
C GLN A 46 -4.51 -7.66 22.57
N LYS A 47 -4.09 -8.12 21.39
CA LYS A 47 -3.12 -9.22 21.27
C LYS A 47 -1.78 -8.87 21.94
N ALA A 48 -1.32 -7.63 21.79
CA ALA A 48 -0.07 -7.18 22.42
C ALA A 48 -0.13 -7.31 23.95
N ARG A 49 -1.27 -6.94 24.56
CA ARG A 49 -1.53 -7.13 26.00
C ARG A 49 -1.58 -8.61 26.38
N GLU A 50 -2.30 -9.43 25.62
CA GLU A 50 -2.40 -10.88 25.89
C GLU A 50 -1.04 -11.59 25.82
N MET A 51 -0.18 -11.16 24.90
CA MET A 51 1.20 -11.65 24.78
C MET A 51 2.13 -11.09 25.87
N GLY A 52 1.65 -10.18 26.72
CA GLY A 52 2.46 -9.53 27.75
C GLY A 52 3.53 -8.58 27.18
N ILE A 53 3.35 -8.11 25.94
CA ILE A 53 4.25 -7.16 25.28
C ILE A 53 4.06 -5.76 25.88
N ILE A 54 2.81 -5.43 26.22
CA ILE A 54 2.43 -4.19 26.90
C ILE A 54 1.73 -4.50 28.21
N THR A 55 1.82 -3.56 29.14
CA THR A 55 1.12 -3.61 30.43
C THR A 55 -0.36 -3.23 30.29
N GLU A 56 -1.14 -3.45 31.36
CA GLU A 56 -2.56 -3.05 31.37
C GLU A 56 -2.72 -1.53 31.25
N ASP A 57 -1.88 -0.77 31.94
CA ASP A 57 -1.93 0.70 31.91
C ASP A 57 -1.67 1.23 30.48
N GLU A 58 -0.63 0.71 29.81
CA GLU A 58 -0.31 1.07 28.42
C GLU A 58 -1.39 0.65 27.42
N TYR A 59 -2.10 -0.45 27.70
CA TYR A 59 -3.23 -0.89 26.90
C TYR A 59 -4.42 0.07 27.03
N GLU A 60 -4.74 0.53 28.24
CA GLU A 60 -5.84 1.47 28.46
C GLU A 60 -5.56 2.83 27.81
N ASP A 61 -4.36 3.38 28.01
CA ASP A 61 -3.94 4.66 27.42
C ASP A 61 -3.99 4.61 25.88
N ALA A 62 -3.46 3.54 25.28
CA ALA A 62 -3.46 3.38 23.83
C ALA A 62 -4.87 3.17 23.28
N LYS A 63 -5.73 2.43 24.00
CA LYS A 63 -7.12 2.20 23.61
C LYS A 63 -7.91 3.51 23.61
N GLU A 64 -7.74 4.33 24.64
CA GLU A 64 -8.38 5.65 24.73
C GLU A 64 -7.91 6.55 23.58
N ASN A 65 -6.59 6.60 23.32
CA ASN A 65 -6.04 7.39 22.22
C ASN A 65 -6.58 6.97 20.83
N ILE A 66 -6.79 5.67 20.63
CA ILE A 66 -7.35 5.13 19.39
C ILE A 66 -8.83 5.53 19.26
N LEU A 67 -9.61 5.47 20.35
CA LEU A 67 -11.04 5.83 20.35
C LEU A 67 -11.28 7.34 20.23
N ASP A 68 -10.40 8.17 20.79
CA ASP A 68 -10.50 9.64 20.71
C ASP A 68 -10.25 10.20 19.30
N ARG A 69 -9.69 9.38 18.40
CA ARG A 69 -9.42 9.75 17.00
C ARG A 69 -10.64 9.60 16.08
N GLU A 70 -11.77 9.09 16.60
CA GLU A 70 -13.07 8.92 15.90
C GLU A 70 -14.10 9.98 16.33
#